data_AF-A0A3C0FI58-F1
#
_entry.id   AF-A0A3C0FI58-F1
#
_cell.length_a   1.000
_cell.length_b   1.000
_cell.length_c   1.000
_cell.angle_alpha   90.00
_cell.angle_beta   90.00
_cell.angle_gamma   90.00
#
_symmetry.space_group_name_H-M   'P 1'
#
loop_
_entity.id
_entity.type
_entity.pdbx_description
1 polymer ?
#
loop_
_entity_poly.entity_id
_entity_poly.type
_entity_poly.pdbx_seq_one_letter_code
_entity_poly.pdbx_strand_id
1 'polypeptide(L)' 'RDVTREVILPFDLEIEGNEAKATGTVTINRTDFGVGQGQWADTSQVGDPVTIEIDIEAKRP' A
#
# COMPACT_ATOMS: atom_id res chain seq x y z
N ARG A 1 14.90 -4.95 7.36
CA ARG A 1 14.83 -4.16 6.10
C ARG A 1 15.44 -5.06 5.02
N ASP A 2 14.90 -5.07 3.80
CA ASP A 2 15.03 -6.15 2.79
C ASP A 2 14.05 -7.33 2.97
N VAL A 3 12.80 -7.02 3.31
CA VAL A 3 11.71 -8.01 3.28
C VAL A 3 10.79 -7.65 2.12
N THR A 4 10.67 -8.57 1.16
CA THR A 4 9.73 -8.48 0.05
C THR A 4 8.60 -9.46 0.32
N ARG A 5 7.36 -8.99 0.17
CA ARG A 5 6.15 -9.81 0.30
C ARG A 5 5.26 -9.57 -0.90
N GLU A 6 4.62 -10.62 -1.36
CA GLU A 6 3.55 -10.51 -2.34
C GLU A 6 2.34 -9.86 -1.67
N VAL A 7 1.72 -8.92 -2.38
CA VAL A 7 0.48 -8.27 -1.97
C VAL A 7 -0.46 -8.24 -3.16
N ILE A 8 -1.76 -8.37 -2.89
CA ILE A 8 -2.80 -8.20 -3.90
C ILE A 8 -3.33 -6.78 -3.74
N LEU A 9 -3.13 -5.95 -4.77
CA LEU A 9 -3.69 -4.61 -4.84
C LEU A 9 -4.93 -4.64 -5.74
N PRO A 10 -6.16 -4.66 -5.17
CA PRO A 10 -7.33 -4.32 -5.95
C PRO A 10 -7.27 -2.84 -6.33
N PHE A 11 -7.55 -2.52 -7.59
CA PHE A 11 -7.58 -1.15 -8.08
C PHE A 11 -8.68 -0.98 -9.12
N ASP A 12 -9.22 0.24 -9.17
CA ASP A 12 -10.07 0.73 -10.23
C ASP A 12 -9.21 1.46 -11.26
N LEU A 13 -9.56 1.30 -12.54
CA LEU A 13 -8.87 1.91 -13.67
C LEU A 13 -9.86 2.61 -14.58
N GLU A 14 -9.66 3.91 -14.74
CA GLU A 14 -10.39 4.76 -15.66
C GLU A 14 -9.44 5.23 -16.76
N ILE A 15 -9.88 5.15 -18.01
CA ILE A 15 -9.09 5.58 -19.17
C ILE A 15 -9.93 6.54 -20.00
N GLU A 16 -9.42 7.76 -20.17
CA GLU A 16 -10.04 8.81 -20.96
C GLU A 16 -9.09 9.27 -22.07
N GLY A 17 -9.35 8.79 -23.29
CA GLY A 17 -8.52 9.10 -24.46
C GLY A 17 -7.08 8.61 -24.29
N ASN A 18 -6.16 9.55 -24.03
CA ASN A 18 -4.73 9.27 -23.84
C ASN A 18 -4.30 9.32 -22.38
N GLU A 19 -5.22 9.56 -21.46
CA GLU A 19 -4.97 9.65 -20.02
C GLU A 19 -5.57 8.43 -19.32
N ALA A 20 -4.91 7.96 -18.26
CA ALA A 20 -5.36 6.86 -17.44
C ALA A 20 -5.19 7.22 -15.97
N LYS A 21 -6.23 6.97 -15.18
CA LYS A 21 -6.23 7.13 -13.73
C LYS A 21 -6.47 5.78 -13.08
N ALA A 22 -5.61 5.39 -12.14
CA ALA A 22 -5.79 4.17 -11.35
C ALA A 22 -5.79 4.50 -9.87
N THR A 23 -6.80 4.04 -9.15
CA THR A 23 -6.92 4.20 -7.70
C THR A 23 -7.05 2.84 -7.04
N GLY A 24 -6.24 2.56 -6.02
CA GLY A 24 -6.27 1.29 -5.32
C GLY A 24 -5.97 1.45 -3.84
N THR A 25 -6.43 0.49 -3.05
CA THR A 25 -6.18 0.46 -1.61
C THR A 25 -5.78 -0.95 -1.21
N VAL A 26 -4.71 -1.05 -0.42
CA VAL A 26 -4.26 -2.32 0.16
C VAL A 26 -3.94 -2.11 1.64
N THR A 27 -4.31 -3.08 2.47
CA THR A 27 -3.93 -3.08 3.90
C THR A 27 -2.84 -4.11 4.11
N ILE A 28 -1.75 -3.71 4.77
CA ILE A 28 -0.65 -4.58 5.17
C ILE A 28 -0.44 -4.52 6.68
N ASN A 29 0.23 -5.51 7.28
CA ASN A 29 0.72 -5.38 8.65
C ASN A 29 2.12 -4.78 8.61
N ARG A 30 2.37 -3.71 9.38
CA ARG A 30 3.69 -3.05 9.40
C ARG A 30 4.78 -3.96 9.97
N THR A 31 4.41 -4.85 10.89
CA THR A 31 5.35 -5.78 11.54
C THR A 31 5.92 -6.82 10.56
N ASP A 32 5.15 -7.22 9.54
CA ASP A 32 5.58 -8.16 8.48
C ASP A 32 6.78 -7.64 7.66
N PHE A 33 6.98 -6.31 7.66
CA PHE A 33 8.10 -5.63 6.99
C PHE A 33 9.17 -5.16 7.97
N GLY A 34 9.05 -5.53 9.26
CA GLY A 34 9.97 -5.16 10.32
C GLY A 34 9.87 -3.68 10.74
N VAL A 35 8.71 -3.04 10.52
CA VAL A 35 8.48 -1.64 10.88
C VAL A 35 7.90 -1.53 12.30
N GLY A 36 8.63 -0.85 13.19
CA GLY A 36 8.28 -0.62 14.59
C GLY A 36 8.73 -1.76 15.52
N GLN A 37 10.05 -1.92 15.67
CA GLN A 37 10.66 -2.91 16.56
C GLN A 37 10.94 -2.36 17.98
N GLY A 38 11.23 -3.24 18.93
CA GLY A 38 11.51 -2.89 20.32
C GLY A 38 10.23 -2.52 21.07
N GLN A 39 10.25 -1.41 21.82
CA GLN A 39 9.10 -0.91 22.58
C GLN A 39 7.84 -0.58 21.73
N TRP A 40 7.97 -0.53 20.39
CA TRP A 40 6.89 -0.25 19.43
C TRP A 40 6.35 -1.50 18.71
N ALA A 41 6.85 -2.68 19.09
CA ALA A 41 6.37 -3.97 18.59
C ALA A 41 5.02 -4.34 19.20
N ASP A 42 4.66 -3.75 20.33
CA ASP A 42 3.37 -3.95 20.97
C ASP A 42 2.27 -3.24 20.16
N THR A 43 1.40 -4.04 19.55
CA THR A 43 0.29 -3.56 18.72
C THR A 43 -0.90 -3.06 19.53
N SER A 44 -0.86 -3.17 20.87
CA SER A 44 -1.88 -2.61 21.76
C SER A 44 -1.86 -1.08 21.85
N GLN A 45 -0.72 -0.46 21.50
CA GLN A 45 -0.55 1.00 21.47
C GLN A 45 -0.64 1.57 20.05
N VAL A 46 -0.12 0.84 19.05
CA VAL A 46 -0.16 1.22 17.63
C VAL A 46 -0.61 0.01 16.82
N GLY A 47 -1.83 0.10 16.27
CA GLY A 47 -2.40 -0.94 15.42
C GLY A 47 -1.42 -1.41 14.34
N ASP A 48 -1.35 -2.72 14.17
CA ASP A 48 -0.56 -3.35 13.13
C ASP A 48 -1.03 -3.06 11.68
N PRO A 49 -2.36 -2.99 11.40
CA PRO A 49 -2.81 -2.78 10.03
C PRO A 49 -2.54 -1.35 9.57
N VAL A 50 -1.88 -1.24 8.42
CA VAL A 50 -1.60 -0.01 7.70
C VAL A 50 -2.29 -0.05 6.36
N THR A 51 -3.19 0.90 6.14
CA THR A 51 -3.83 1.12 4.84
C THR A 51 -2.93 1.99 3.97
N ILE A 52 -2.64 1.50 2.77
CA ILE A 52 -1.90 2.20 1.74
C ILE A 52 -2.88 2.54 0.62
N GLU A 53 -3.02 3.84 0.35
CA GLU A 53 -3.79 4.37 -0.77
C GLU A 53 -2.82 4.72 -1.90
N ILE A 54 -3.18 4.32 -3.12
CA ILE A 54 -2.37 4.51 -4.32
C ILE A 54 -3.25 5.22 -5.35
N ASP A 55 -2.79 6.39 -5.82
CA ASP A 55 -3.36 7.16 -6.92
C ASP A 55 -2.28 7.31 -8.00
N ILE A 56 -2.56 6.85 -9.21
CA ILE A 56 -1.66 6.88 -10.35
C ILE A 56 -2.33 7.61 -11.50
N GLU A 57 -1.66 8.63 -12.03
CA GLU A 57 -2.00 9.28 -13.29
C GLU A 57 -0.94 8.94 -14.36
N ALA A 58 -1.39 8.48 -15.52
CA ALA A 58 -0.53 8.13 -16.64
C ALA A 58 -1.05 8.73 -17.95
N LYS A 59 -0.13 9.01 -18.88
CA LYS A 59 -0.46 9.57 -20.19
C LYS A 59 0.31 8.85 -21.29
N ARG A 60 -0.37 8.56 -22.41
CA ARG A 60 0.30 8.05 -23.62
C ARG A 60 1.18 9.16 -24.22
N PRO A 61 2.45 8.87 -24.53
CA PRO A 61 3.38 9.82 -25.14
C PRO A 61 2.96 10.21 -26.56
#